data_AF-A0A7R9CY73-F1
#
_entry.id   AF-A0A7R9CY73-F1
#
_cell.length_a   1.000
_cell.length_b   1.000
_cell.length_c   1.000
_cell.angle_alpha   90.00
_cell.angle_beta   90.00
_cell.angle_gamma   90.00
#
_symmetry.space_group_name_H-M   'P 1'
#
loop_
_entity.id
_entity.type
_entity.pdbx_description
1 polymer ?
#
loop_
_entity_poly.entity_id
_entity_poly.type
_entity_poly.pdbx_seq_one_letter_code
_entity_poly.pdbx_strand_id
1 'polypeptide(L)'
;MNGGAQTPPVCQRHHSSVTKLAVPQSPTHFWATSVLLTTEVVKWGHTSLQGHTRAPFRFASSSEKFLLTLALAAAISGGAVTVGNMLLFANMTDSMINFGSQVTNNSSVIGSDEFLDTLQRFAIGNSIIGGLVLILGYTSNFLFNYTAQKQIHRIRSKFLKSALHQDIAWYDLNQTGDFSSKLAE
;
A
#
# COMPACT_ATOMS: atom_id res chain seq x y z
N MET A 1 39.90 41.18 17.58
CA MET A 1 39.90 40.86 16.13
C MET A 1 40.01 39.36 15.99
N ASN A 2 39.02 38.75 15.32
CA ASN A 2 38.93 37.35 14.86
C ASN A 2 39.10 36.23 15.91
N GLY A 3 38.20 35.26 16.06
CA GLY A 3 37.14 34.79 15.15
C GLY A 3 37.19 33.26 15.12
N GLY A 4 36.03 32.62 15.00
CA GLY A 4 35.93 31.19 14.65
C GLY A 4 35.15 30.33 15.64
N ALA A 5 33.83 30.53 15.71
CA ALA A 5 32.92 29.51 16.23
C ALA A 5 32.95 28.29 15.30
N GLN A 6 33.31 27.12 15.86
CA GLN A 6 33.17 25.83 15.17
C GLN A 6 31.71 25.41 15.21
N THR A 7 31.05 25.49 14.06
CA THR A 7 29.77 24.83 13.82
C THR A 7 29.99 23.32 13.60
N PRO A 8 29.14 22.44 14.14
CA PRO A 8 29.19 21.02 13.79
C PRO A 8 28.73 20.82 12.34
N PRO A 9 29.28 19.81 11.62
CA PRO A 9 28.96 19.59 10.22
C PRO A 9 27.49 19.21 10.06
N VAL A 10 26.78 20.00 9.26
CA VAL A 10 25.49 19.64 8.66
C VAL A 10 25.65 18.28 7.99
N CYS A 11 24.81 17.33 8.38
CA CYS A 11 24.74 16.02 7.77
C CYS A 11 24.10 16.15 6.37
N GLN A 12 24.85 16.71 5.41
CA GLN A 12 24.52 16.62 3.98
C GLN A 12 24.84 15.21 3.50
N ARG A 13 23.95 14.25 3.77
CA ARG A 13 24.03 12.94 3.14
C ARG A 13 22.66 12.30 3.01
N HIS A 14 21.92 12.70 1.98
CA HIS A 14 21.18 11.78 1.09
C HIS A 14 20.35 12.44 -0.02
N HIS A 15 20.66 13.67 -0.47
CA HIS A 15 19.94 14.27 -1.60
C HIS A 15 20.53 13.97 -2.99
N SER A 16 21.67 13.27 -3.09
CA SER A 16 22.36 13.05 -4.38
C SER A 16 22.01 11.74 -5.11
N SER A 17 21.17 10.86 -4.54
CA SER A 17 20.83 9.59 -5.18
C SER A 17 19.52 9.58 -5.96
N VAL A 18 18.71 10.65 -5.87
CA VAL A 18 17.39 10.71 -6.55
C VAL A 18 17.50 11.15 -8.01
N THR A 19 18.63 11.72 -8.45
CA THR A 19 18.80 12.27 -9.81
C THR A 19 19.23 11.28 -10.89
N LYS A 20 19.34 9.98 -10.61
CA LYS A 20 19.58 8.96 -11.65
C LYS A 20 18.30 8.21 -12.03
N LEU A 21 17.22 8.94 -12.33
CA LEU A 21 16.13 8.39 -13.15
C LEU A 21 16.55 8.52 -14.62
N ALA A 22 17.43 7.62 -15.07
CA ALA A 22 17.64 7.40 -16.48
C ALA A 22 16.35 6.77 -17.05
N VAL A 23 15.60 7.55 -17.83
CA VAL A 23 14.47 7.04 -18.63
C VAL A 23 15.05 6.08 -19.67
N PRO A 24 14.71 4.76 -19.65
CA PRO A 24 15.27 3.81 -20.60
C PRO A 24 14.71 4.07 -22.01
N GLN A 25 15.61 4.27 -22.98
CA GLN A 25 15.27 4.50 -24.39
C GLN A 25 14.98 3.21 -25.19
N SER A 26 14.76 2.06 -24.53
CA SER A 26 14.39 0.82 -25.23
C SER A 26 13.42 -0.08 -24.42
N PRO A 27 12.42 -0.70 -25.08
CA PRO A 27 11.30 -1.39 -24.41
C PRO A 27 11.64 -2.76 -23.80
N THR A 28 12.85 -3.30 -23.95
CA THR A 28 13.19 -4.66 -23.47
C THR A 28 13.79 -4.71 -22.06
N HIS A 29 14.12 -3.57 -21.46
CA HIS A 29 14.74 -3.50 -20.12
C HIS A 29 13.78 -3.09 -18.98
N PHE A 30 12.48 -2.91 -19.28
CA PHE A 30 11.47 -2.47 -18.32
C PHE A 30 11.33 -3.43 -17.12
N TRP A 31 11.43 -4.73 -17.37
CA TRP A 31 11.33 -5.75 -16.32
C TRP A 31 12.55 -5.75 -15.38
N ALA A 32 13.76 -5.48 -15.91
CA ALA A 32 14.98 -5.45 -15.11
C ALA A 32 15.01 -4.22 -14.18
N THR A 33 14.57 -3.06 -14.65
CA THR A 33 14.47 -1.85 -13.83
C THR A 33 13.34 -1.93 -12.81
N SER A 34 12.21 -2.56 -13.13
CA SER A 34 11.15 -2.83 -12.16
C SER A 34 11.59 -3.78 -11.04
N VAL A 35 12.31 -4.86 -11.36
CA VAL A 35 12.83 -5.79 -10.34
C VAL A 35 13.87 -5.11 -9.45
N LEU A 36 14.79 -4.33 -10.01
CA LEU A 36 15.78 -3.57 -9.23
C LEU A 36 15.13 -2.50 -8.34
N LEU A 37 14.04 -1.86 -8.79
CA LEU A 37 13.26 -0.96 -7.95
C LEU A 37 12.63 -1.69 -6.76
N THR A 38 12.08 -2.90 -6.98
CA THR A 38 11.46 -3.67 -5.89
C THR A 38 12.47 -4.12 -4.83
N THR A 39 13.69 -4.48 -5.22
CA THR A 39 14.74 -4.88 -4.26
C THR A 39 15.23 -3.71 -3.41
N GLU A 40 15.35 -2.52 -4.00
CA GLU A 40 15.73 -1.32 -3.25
C GLU A 40 14.59 -0.90 -2.30
N VAL A 41 13.32 -0.95 -2.71
CA VAL A 41 12.16 -0.66 -1.84
C VAL A 41 12.07 -1.63 -0.66
N VAL A 42 12.31 -2.94 -0.87
CA VAL A 42 12.36 -3.93 0.22
C VAL A 42 13.49 -3.63 1.21
N LYS A 43 14.64 -3.17 0.71
CA LYS A 43 15.80 -2.77 1.51
C LYS A 43 15.53 -1.51 2.36
N TRP A 44 14.77 -0.55 1.84
CA TRP A 44 14.28 0.61 2.61
C TRP A 44 13.35 0.19 3.76
N GLY A 45 12.55 -0.86 3.58
CA GLY A 45 11.68 -1.41 4.62
C GLY A 45 12.44 -2.02 5.80
N HIS A 46 13.54 -2.75 5.55
CA HIS A 46 14.33 -3.37 6.61
C HIS A 46 15.19 -2.37 7.40
N THR A 47 15.70 -1.33 6.71
CA THR A 47 16.64 -0.36 7.30
C THR A 47 15.94 0.65 8.23
N SER A 48 14.65 0.92 8.01
CA SER A 48 13.84 1.84 8.82
C SER A 48 13.38 1.24 10.17
N LEU A 49 13.58 -0.06 10.41
CA LEU A 49 13.09 -0.76 11.60
C LEU A 49 14.08 -0.85 12.78
N GLN A 50 15.32 -0.36 12.65
CA GLN A 50 16.37 -0.58 13.66
C GLN A 50 16.39 0.41 14.85
N GLY A 51 15.46 1.38 14.95
CA GLY A 51 15.56 2.47 15.93
C GLY A 51 14.52 2.55 17.06
N HIS A 52 13.27 2.08 16.90
CA HIS A 52 12.24 2.24 17.95
C HIS A 52 11.03 1.30 17.77
N THR A 53 11.17 0.02 18.09
CA THR A 53 10.09 -0.97 18.00
C THR A 53 9.21 -1.02 19.27
N ARG A 54 8.73 0.16 19.73
CA ARG A 54 7.60 0.22 20.68
C ARG A 54 6.37 0.74 19.94
N ALA A 55 5.48 -0.20 19.64
CA ALA A 55 4.37 -0.14 18.70
C ALA A 55 3.63 1.22 18.58
N PRO A 56 3.45 1.76 17.35
CA PRO A 56 2.64 2.97 17.11
C PRO A 56 1.18 2.82 17.57
N PHE A 57 0.70 1.58 17.73
CA PHE A 57 -0.65 1.24 18.18
C PHE A 57 -0.87 1.30 19.70
N ARG A 58 0.11 1.76 20.50
CA ARG A 58 -0.03 1.85 21.97
C ARG A 58 -1.18 2.77 22.42
N PHE A 59 -1.59 3.71 21.56
CA PHE A 59 -2.68 4.65 21.86
C PHE A 59 -4.03 4.27 21.22
N ALA A 60 -4.13 3.09 20.62
CA ALA A 60 -5.38 2.57 20.06
C ALA A 60 -6.28 1.97 21.18
N SER A 61 -7.52 2.45 21.24
CA SER A 61 -8.57 1.91 22.13
C SER A 61 -8.94 0.48 21.72
N SER A 62 -9.49 -0.31 22.65
CA SER A 62 -9.86 -1.71 22.36
C SER A 62 -10.84 -1.82 21.19
N SER A 63 -11.80 -0.91 21.04
CA SER A 63 -12.73 -0.87 19.90
C SER A 63 -12.03 -0.61 18.56
N GLU A 64 -11.00 0.25 18.54
CA GLU A 64 -10.21 0.56 17.35
C GLU A 64 -9.35 -0.62 16.91
N LYS A 65 -8.88 -1.45 17.86
CA LYS A 65 -8.17 -2.69 17.55
C LYS A 65 -9.08 -3.70 16.85
N PHE A 66 -10.34 -3.85 17.30
CA PHE A 66 -11.32 -4.71 16.63
C PHE A 66 -11.65 -4.22 15.21
N LEU A 67 -11.83 -2.91 15.02
CA LEU A 67 -12.06 -2.29 13.71
C LEU A 67 -10.88 -2.53 12.74
N LEU A 68 -9.65 -2.41 13.23
CA LEU A 68 -8.43 -2.67 12.45
C LEU A 68 -8.29 -4.14 12.05
N THR A 69 -8.59 -5.10 12.95
CA THR A 69 -8.54 -6.52 12.61
C THR A 69 -9.57 -6.89 11.54
N LEU A 70 -10.76 -6.30 11.59
CA LEU A 70 -11.80 -6.51 10.59
C LEU A 70 -11.38 -5.94 9.21
N ALA A 71 -10.79 -4.75 9.19
CA ALA A 71 -10.29 -4.13 7.97
C ALA A 71 -9.16 -4.95 7.32
N LEU A 72 -8.31 -5.57 8.15
CA LEU A 72 -7.22 -6.45 7.70
C LEU A 72 -7.76 -7.76 7.10
N ALA A 73 -8.78 -8.36 7.72
CA ALA A 73 -9.47 -9.53 7.17
C ALA A 73 -10.13 -9.22 5.81
N ALA A 74 -10.77 -8.05 5.71
CA ALA A 74 -11.34 -7.57 4.45
C ALA A 74 -10.25 -7.34 3.37
N ALA A 75 -9.08 -6.83 3.74
CA ALA A 75 -7.96 -6.65 2.81
C ALA A 75 -7.42 -7.98 2.28
N ILE A 76 -7.27 -8.99 3.15
CA ILE A 76 -6.87 -10.35 2.75
C ILE A 76 -7.91 -10.94 1.80
N SER A 77 -9.20 -10.78 2.11
CA SER A 77 -10.27 -11.25 1.22
C SER A 77 -10.25 -10.54 -0.13
N GLY A 78 -9.99 -9.23 -0.17
CA GLY A 78 -9.84 -8.49 -1.42
C GLY A 78 -8.70 -9.02 -2.29
N GLY A 79 -7.58 -9.40 -1.68
CA GLY A 79 -6.47 -10.06 -2.38
C GLY A 79 -6.79 -11.49 -2.84
N ALA A 80 -7.53 -12.27 -2.05
CA ALA A 80 -7.97 -13.60 -2.46
C ALA A 80 -8.97 -13.53 -3.64
N VAL A 81 -9.81 -12.50 -3.68
CA VAL A 81 -10.79 -12.29 -4.74
C VAL A 81 -10.14 -11.97 -6.08
N THR A 82 -9.03 -11.21 -6.11
CA THR A 82 -8.30 -10.96 -7.37
C THR A 82 -7.67 -12.24 -7.92
N VAL A 83 -7.16 -13.11 -7.04
CA VAL A 83 -6.69 -14.46 -7.42
C VAL A 83 -7.86 -15.35 -7.87
N GLY A 84 -9.02 -15.25 -7.21
CA GLY A 84 -10.24 -15.98 -7.60
C GLY A 84 -10.78 -15.58 -8.98
N ASN A 85 -10.71 -14.30 -9.34
CA ASN A 85 -11.14 -13.85 -10.67
C ASN A 85 -10.26 -14.41 -11.79
N MET A 86 -8.96 -14.59 -11.52
CA MET A 86 -8.03 -15.27 -12.43
C MET A 86 -8.42 -16.73 -12.68
N LEU A 87 -8.92 -17.44 -11.66
CA LEU A 87 -9.38 -18.84 -11.78
C LEU A 87 -10.65 -18.98 -12.63
N LEU A 88 -11.58 -18.03 -12.51
CA LEU A 88 -12.78 -18.01 -13.36
C LEU A 88 -12.42 -17.84 -14.84
N PHE A 89 -11.44 -16.98 -15.12
CA PHE A 89 -10.94 -16.78 -16.48
C PHE A 89 -10.25 -18.03 -17.04
N ALA A 90 -9.57 -18.81 -16.20
CA ALA A 90 -8.97 -20.08 -16.61
C ALA A 90 -10.05 -21.08 -17.08
N ASN A 91 -11.11 -21.28 -16.30
CA ASN A 91 -12.20 -22.20 -16.66
C ASN A 91 -12.91 -21.81 -17.97
N MET A 92 -13.05 -20.50 -18.21
CA MET A 92 -13.59 -19.98 -19.48
C MET A 92 -12.64 -20.29 -20.66
N THR A 93 -11.34 -20.12 -20.45
CA THR A 93 -10.31 -20.38 -21.46
C THR A 93 -10.25 -21.86 -21.84
N ASP A 94 -10.40 -22.77 -20.87
CA ASP A 94 -10.45 -24.22 -21.14
C ASP A 94 -11.64 -24.60 -22.02
N SER A 95 -12.80 -23.99 -21.77
CA SER A 95 -14.01 -24.19 -22.58
C SER A 95 -13.85 -23.64 -24.01
N MET A 96 -13.14 -22.52 -24.16
CA MET A 96 -12.79 -21.97 -25.47
C MET A 96 -11.85 -22.88 -26.27
N ILE A 97 -10.86 -23.50 -25.61
CA ILE A 97 -9.92 -24.44 -26.24
C ILE A 97 -10.68 -25.69 -26.71
N ASN A 98 -11.56 -26.23 -25.87
CA ASN A 98 -12.41 -27.36 -26.24
C ASN A 98 -13.32 -27.04 -27.43
N PHE A 99 -13.98 -25.87 -27.43
CA PHE A 99 -14.78 -25.41 -28.55
C PHE A 99 -13.95 -25.26 -29.84
N GLY A 100 -12.77 -24.64 -29.77
CA GLY A 100 -11.87 -24.47 -30.92
C GLY A 100 -11.43 -25.79 -31.56
N SER A 101 -11.18 -26.82 -30.73
CA SER A 101 -10.83 -28.17 -31.20
C SER A 101 -12.00 -28.87 -31.91
N GLN A 102 -13.23 -28.66 -31.45
CA GLN A 102 -14.43 -29.24 -32.07
C GLN A 102 -14.77 -28.59 -33.42
N VAL A 103 -14.57 -27.27 -33.53
CA VAL A 103 -14.74 -26.53 -34.80
C VAL A 103 -13.74 -27.01 -35.85
N THR A 104 -12.50 -27.30 -35.45
CA THR A 104 -11.45 -27.78 -36.39
C THR A 104 -11.73 -29.20 -36.91
N ASN A 105 -12.34 -30.07 -36.10
CA ASN A 105 -12.65 -31.46 -36.46
C ASN A 105 -13.99 -31.64 -37.20
N ASN A 106 -14.55 -30.59 -37.81
CA ASN A 106 -15.80 -30.62 -38.59
C ASN A 106 -17.03 -31.18 -37.83
N SER A 107 -16.99 -31.17 -36.50
CA SER A 107 -18.13 -31.49 -35.65
C SER A 107 -18.95 -30.21 -35.48
N SER A 108 -19.84 -29.96 -36.43
CA SER A 108 -20.65 -28.74 -36.50
C SER A 108 -21.46 -28.52 -35.22
N VAL A 109 -21.17 -27.40 -34.53
CA VAL A 109 -22.10 -26.63 -33.67
C VAL A 109 -22.59 -27.30 -32.37
N ILE A 110 -22.33 -28.59 -32.12
CA ILE A 110 -22.81 -29.27 -30.89
C ILE A 110 -22.29 -28.63 -29.60
N GLY A 111 -21.13 -27.96 -29.62
CA GLY A 111 -20.53 -27.31 -28.45
C GLY A 111 -20.92 -25.84 -28.21
N SER A 112 -21.78 -25.22 -29.04
CA SER A 112 -22.10 -23.78 -28.88
C SER A 112 -22.84 -23.48 -27.59
N ASP A 113 -23.76 -24.36 -27.19
CA ASP A 113 -24.66 -24.08 -26.07
C ASP A 113 -23.94 -24.22 -24.72
N GLU A 114 -23.02 -25.19 -24.61
CA GLU A 114 -22.17 -25.38 -23.43
C GLU A 114 -21.16 -24.23 -23.26
N PHE A 115 -20.61 -23.73 -24.39
CA PHE A 115 -19.73 -22.57 -24.38
C PHE A 115 -20.48 -21.30 -23.96
N LEU A 116 -21.68 -21.05 -24.51
CA LEU A 116 -22.50 -19.89 -24.16
C LEU A 116 -22.96 -19.94 -22.69
N ASP A 117 -23.31 -21.11 -22.15
CA ASP A 117 -23.64 -21.26 -20.71
C ASP A 117 -22.43 -20.94 -19.83
N THR A 118 -21.23 -21.43 -20.19
CA THR A 118 -20.01 -21.13 -19.44
C THR A 118 -19.65 -19.64 -19.47
N LEU A 119 -19.80 -18.98 -20.63
CA LEU A 119 -19.61 -17.54 -20.77
C LEU A 119 -20.60 -16.74 -19.91
N GLN A 120 -21.88 -17.15 -19.90
CA GLN A 120 -22.91 -16.51 -19.09
C GLN A 120 -22.60 -16.66 -17.59
N ARG A 121 -22.17 -17.85 -17.15
CA ARG A 121 -21.74 -18.10 -15.76
C ARG A 121 -20.52 -17.27 -15.39
N PHE A 122 -19.56 -17.12 -16.29
CA PHE A 122 -18.39 -16.26 -16.10
C PHE A 122 -18.79 -14.79 -15.90
N ALA A 123 -19.66 -14.26 -16.75
CA ALA A 123 -20.12 -12.86 -16.68
C ALA A 123 -20.86 -12.57 -15.36
N ILE A 124 -21.77 -13.46 -14.95
CA ILE A 124 -22.51 -13.34 -13.69
C ILE A 124 -21.54 -13.45 -12.49
N GLY A 125 -20.62 -14.41 -12.52
CA GLY A 125 -19.62 -14.60 -11.45
C GLY A 125 -18.73 -13.37 -11.25
N ASN A 126 -18.19 -12.81 -12.34
CA ASN A 126 -17.35 -11.61 -12.27
C ASN A 126 -18.14 -10.37 -11.82
N SER A 127 -19.43 -10.26 -12.17
CA SER A 127 -20.30 -9.16 -11.72
C SER A 127 -20.49 -9.18 -10.19
N ILE A 128 -20.77 -10.37 -9.62
CA ILE A 128 -20.92 -10.55 -8.16
C ILE A 128 -19.61 -10.23 -7.44
N ILE A 129 -18.49 -10.75 -7.96
CA ILE A 129 -17.15 -10.51 -7.42
C ILE A 129 -16.80 -9.01 -7.43
N GLY A 130 -17.10 -8.32 -8.53
CA GLY A 130 -16.89 -6.87 -8.63
C GLY A 130 -17.71 -6.09 -7.60
N GLY A 131 -18.97 -6.46 -7.40
CA GLY A 131 -19.83 -5.87 -6.36
C GLY A 131 -19.27 -6.09 -4.95
N LEU A 132 -18.79 -7.30 -4.64
CA LEU A 132 -18.17 -7.63 -3.36
C LEU A 132 -16.91 -6.80 -3.11
N VAL A 133 -15.99 -6.73 -4.09
CA VAL A 133 -14.75 -5.94 -3.95
C VAL A 133 -15.05 -4.46 -3.73
N LEU A 134 -16.06 -3.93 -4.41
CA LEU A 134 -16.46 -2.53 -4.24
C LEU A 134 -16.89 -2.27 -2.80
N ILE A 135 -17.78 -3.11 -2.25
CA ILE A 135 -18.30 -2.94 -0.89
C ILE A 135 -17.21 -3.19 0.16
N LEU A 136 -16.56 -4.36 0.12
CA LEU A 136 -15.54 -4.73 1.10
C LEU A 136 -14.34 -3.79 1.06
N GLY A 137 -13.87 -3.43 -0.14
CA GLY A 137 -12.76 -2.52 -0.35
C GLY A 137 -13.08 -1.11 0.13
N TYR A 138 -14.26 -0.58 -0.19
CA TYR A 138 -14.69 0.74 0.26
C TYR A 138 -14.77 0.82 1.79
N THR A 139 -15.45 -0.15 2.42
CA THR A 139 -15.57 -0.21 3.88
C THR A 139 -14.21 -0.36 4.55
N SER A 140 -13.34 -1.25 4.06
CA SER A 140 -12.00 -1.45 4.63
C SER A 140 -11.16 -0.17 4.59
N ASN A 141 -11.09 0.50 3.43
CA ASN A 141 -10.37 1.76 3.29
C ASN A 141 -10.94 2.86 4.19
N PHE A 142 -12.27 2.97 4.28
CA PHE A 142 -12.91 3.93 5.16
C PHE A 142 -12.55 3.70 6.63
N LEU A 143 -12.57 2.44 7.10
CA LEU A 143 -12.20 2.08 8.47
C LEU A 143 -10.74 2.40 8.79
N PHE A 144 -9.82 2.12 7.86
CA PHE A 144 -8.40 2.46 8.03
C PHE A 144 -8.19 3.98 8.14
N ASN A 145 -8.81 4.76 7.25
CA ASN A 145 -8.70 6.22 7.29
C ASN A 145 -9.31 6.81 8.57
N TYR A 146 -10.47 6.32 8.98
CA TYR A 146 -11.14 6.78 10.19
C TYR A 146 -10.31 6.51 11.46
N THR A 147 -9.74 5.31 11.58
CA THR A 147 -8.90 4.94 12.73
C THR A 147 -7.58 5.71 12.72
N ALA A 148 -6.96 5.90 11.55
CA ALA A 148 -5.74 6.71 11.41
C ALA A 148 -5.95 8.17 11.84
N GLN A 149 -7.03 8.80 11.38
CA GLN A 149 -7.36 10.18 11.76
C GLN A 149 -7.51 10.35 13.28
N LYS A 150 -8.22 9.43 13.94
CA LYS A 150 -8.37 9.44 15.41
C LYS A 150 -7.03 9.27 16.13
N GLN A 151 -6.17 8.37 15.65
CA GLN A 151 -4.86 8.14 16.23
C GLN A 151 -3.96 9.38 16.09
N ILE A 152 -3.91 9.97 14.89
CA ILE A 152 -3.15 11.19 14.62
C ILE A 152 -3.62 12.34 15.53
N HIS A 153 -4.93 12.53 15.67
CA HIS A 153 -5.47 13.58 16.54
C HIS A 153 -5.01 13.39 17.99
N ARG A 154 -5.09 12.17 18.54
CA ARG A 154 -4.64 11.88 19.91
C ARG A 154 -3.13 12.08 20.09
N ILE A 155 -2.33 11.68 19.11
CA ILE A 155 -0.87 11.85 19.14
C ILE A 155 -0.54 13.34 19.15
N ARG A 156 -1.14 14.13 18.25
CA ARG A 156 -0.96 15.58 18.19
C ARG A 156 -1.36 16.28 19.49
N SER A 157 -2.49 15.91 20.10
CA SER A 157 -2.91 16.48 21.39
C SER A 157 -1.91 16.17 22.52
N LYS A 158 -1.40 14.93 22.59
CA LYS A 158 -0.42 14.54 23.62
C LYS A 158 0.95 15.16 23.40
N PHE A 159 1.37 15.29 22.15
CA PHE A 159 2.61 15.94 21.77
C PHE A 159 2.57 17.44 22.13
N LEU A 160 1.51 18.15 21.73
CA LEU A 160 1.33 19.57 22.07
C LEU A 160 1.29 19.79 23.58
N LYS A 161 0.56 18.94 24.31
CA LYS A 161 0.50 19.02 25.78
C LYS A 161 1.88 18.84 26.41
N SER A 162 2.70 17.92 25.90
CA SER A 162 4.03 17.66 26.46
C SER A 162 5.00 18.79 26.12
N ALA A 163 4.93 19.33 24.91
CA ALA A 163 5.73 20.48 24.50
C ALA A 163 5.44 21.71 25.37
N LEU A 164 4.17 22.06 25.60
CA LEU A 164 3.81 23.23 26.40
C LEU A 164 4.27 23.18 27.87
N HIS A 165 4.57 21.99 28.42
CA HIS A 165 5.08 21.82 29.78
C HIS A 165 6.63 21.80 29.86
N GLN A 166 7.33 22.00 28.75
CA GLN A 166 8.78 21.93 28.70
C GLN A 166 9.41 23.26 29.17
N ASP A 167 10.50 23.20 29.96
CA ASP A 167 11.11 24.39 30.57
C ASP A 167 11.68 25.38 29.54
N ILE A 168 11.63 26.68 29.84
CA ILE A 168 12.09 27.76 28.95
C ILE A 168 13.58 27.64 28.58
N ALA A 169 14.40 27.04 29.45
CA ALA A 169 15.82 26.79 29.20
C ALA A 169 16.06 25.74 28.09
N TRP A 170 15.13 24.81 27.90
CA TRP A 170 15.20 23.84 26.80
C TRP A 170 14.86 24.49 25.45
N TYR A 171 13.91 25.43 25.45
CA TYR A 171 13.51 26.18 24.27
C TYR A 171 14.61 27.10 23.72
N ASP A 172 15.48 27.64 24.58
CA ASP A 172 16.59 28.51 24.16
C ASP A 172 17.74 27.71 23.51
N LEU A 173 17.90 26.44 23.88
CA LEU A 173 18.92 25.53 23.33
C LEU A 173 18.48 24.86 22.02
N ASN A 174 17.18 24.80 21.74
CA ASN A 174 16.60 24.16 20.56
C ASN A 174 15.96 25.21 19.64
N GLN A 175 16.66 25.61 18.56
CA GLN A 175 16.18 26.61 17.59
C GLN A 175 14.73 26.37 17.15
N THR A 176 13.87 27.38 17.35
CA THR A 176 12.40 27.36 17.21
C THR A 176 11.89 26.93 15.82
N GLY A 177 12.73 27.03 14.78
CA GLY A 177 12.38 26.65 13.40
C GLY A 177 12.14 25.14 13.23
N ASP A 178 12.89 24.31 13.95
CA ASP A 178 12.79 22.85 13.83
C ASP A 178 11.59 22.26 14.59
N PHE A 179 11.09 22.97 15.60
CA PHE A 179 9.99 22.49 16.43
C PHE A 179 8.64 22.59 15.70
N SER A 180 8.36 23.72 15.04
CA SER A 180 7.11 23.93 14.30
C SER A 180 7.02 23.02 13.08
N SER A 181 8.15 22.75 12.41
CA SER A 181 8.22 21.79 11.30
C SER A 181 7.88 20.37 11.77
N LYS A 182 8.42 19.91 12.90
CA LYS A 182 8.16 18.58 13.49
C LYS A 182 6.72 18.34 13.95
N LEU A 183 5.92 19.40 14.11
CA LEU A 183 4.50 19.29 14.46
C LEU A 183 3.62 19.12 13.22
N ALA A 184 4.04 19.73 12.10
CA ALA A 184 3.31 19.72 10.83
C ALA A 184 3.65 18.48 9.97
N GLU A 185 4.91 18.04 10.03
CA GLU A 185 5.46 16.84 9.39
C GLU A 185 5.18 15.57 10.19
#